data_AF-A0A832H4A6-F1
#
_entry.id   AF-A0A832H4A6-F1
#
_cell.length_a   1.000
_cell.length_b   1.000
_cell.length_c   1.000
_cell.angle_alpha   90.00
_cell.angle_beta   90.00
_cell.angle_gamma   90.00
#
_symmetry.space_group_name_H-M   'P 1'
#
loop_
_entity.id
_entity.type
_entity.pdbx_description
1 polymer ?
#
loop_
_entity_poly.entity_id
_entity_poly.type
_entity_poly.pdbx_seq_one_letter_code
_entity_poly.pdbx_strand_id
1 'polypeptide(L)'
;MFANSMTEHSYVECTASCLIALQAFQRHDPTYQAAELTTTRHRAGRWLRQQQQADGSWSGFWGVNFIYGTLFGIYGLLATENSDDTPAIQKACRWLISKQRSDGGWGEHFQGCLSGQYVEHTDSQVTQTAWALMALLKANAQADQTITKGVNFLIERQLDTGNWPKQDMSGLFFQTALLDYTLYRSYFPLWAIALYASKQKNQLGQSNSS
;
A
#
# COMPACT_ATOMS: atom_id res chain seq x y z
N MET A 1 -27.22 -3.31 -5.11
CA MET A 1 -27.23 -2.35 -6.24
C MET A 1 -25.81 -1.80 -6.33
N PHE A 2 -25.15 -1.93 -7.48
CA PHE A 2 -23.72 -1.63 -7.64
C PHE A 2 -23.49 -0.13 -7.90
N ALA A 3 -22.60 0.52 -7.15
CA ALA A 3 -22.23 1.91 -7.39
C ALA A 3 -21.09 2.02 -8.43
N ASN A 4 -21.06 3.12 -9.20
CA ASN A 4 -20.00 3.43 -10.17
C ASN A 4 -19.72 2.31 -11.19
N SER A 5 -20.78 1.73 -11.75
CA SER A 5 -20.72 0.59 -12.68
C SER A 5 -21.00 0.95 -14.14
N MET A 6 -21.31 2.21 -14.44
CA MET A 6 -21.78 2.63 -15.77
C MET A 6 -20.66 3.07 -16.71
N THR A 7 -19.52 3.50 -16.18
CA THR A 7 -18.39 4.03 -16.95
C THR A 7 -17.06 3.60 -16.35
N GLU A 8 -16.06 3.37 -17.20
CA GLU A 8 -14.71 3.07 -16.73
C GLU A 8 -13.99 4.36 -16.33
N HIS A 9 -13.30 4.32 -15.18
CA HIS A 9 -12.57 5.43 -14.60
C HIS A 9 -11.08 5.13 -14.48
N SER A 10 -10.27 6.17 -14.31
CA SER A 10 -8.88 6.01 -13.89
C SER A 10 -8.83 5.78 -12.38
N TYR A 11 -8.16 4.70 -11.95
CA TYR A 11 -7.97 4.38 -10.53
C TYR A 11 -6.50 4.53 -10.10
N VAL A 12 -6.31 4.80 -8.81
CA VAL A 12 -5.00 4.94 -8.19
C VAL A 12 -4.20 3.66 -8.35
N GLU A 13 -4.84 2.52 -8.12
CA GLU A 13 -4.23 1.20 -8.14
C GLU A 13 -3.79 0.80 -9.54
N CYS A 14 -4.63 1.03 -10.54
CA CYS A 14 -4.32 0.76 -11.94
C CYS A 14 -3.19 1.68 -12.44
N THR A 15 -3.28 2.98 -12.15
CA THR A 15 -2.26 3.97 -12.56
C THR A 15 -0.90 3.65 -11.94
N ALA A 16 -0.86 3.37 -10.63
CA ALA A 16 0.35 3.00 -9.92
C ALA A 16 0.94 1.68 -10.47
N SER A 17 0.12 0.66 -10.71
CA SER A 17 0.57 -0.62 -11.25
C SER A 17 1.22 -0.46 -12.63
N CYS A 18 0.60 0.33 -13.52
CA CYS A 18 1.18 0.66 -14.81
C CYS A 18 2.52 1.40 -14.68
N LEU A 19 2.62 2.39 -13.79
CA LEU A 19 3.88 3.12 -13.56
C LEU A 19 5.00 2.21 -13.08
N ILE A 20 4.72 1.32 -12.11
CA ILE A 20 5.72 0.38 -11.58
C ILE A 20 6.21 -0.55 -12.69
N ALA A 21 5.31 -1.08 -13.52
CA ALA A 21 5.66 -1.94 -14.63
C ALA A 21 6.52 -1.22 -15.68
N LEU A 22 6.13 0.00 -16.06
CA LEU A 22 6.89 0.83 -17.02
C LEU A 22 8.26 1.22 -16.46
N GLN A 23 8.35 1.56 -15.18
CA GLN A 23 9.63 1.83 -14.52
C GLN A 23 10.53 0.60 -14.52
N ALA A 24 10.00 -0.58 -14.18
CA ALA A 24 10.75 -1.82 -14.20
C ALA A 24 11.26 -2.15 -15.61
N PHE A 25 10.42 -1.94 -16.64
CA PHE A 25 10.80 -2.16 -18.03
C PHE A 25 11.89 -1.19 -18.49
N GLN A 26 11.81 0.10 -18.15
CA GLN A 26 12.84 1.07 -18.52
C GLN A 26 14.21 0.80 -17.88
N ARG A 27 14.27 0.08 -16.75
CA ARG A 27 15.56 -0.38 -16.21
C ARG A 27 16.22 -1.44 -17.08
N HIS A 28 15.43 -2.17 -17.86
CA HIS A 28 15.92 -3.18 -18.80
C HIS A 28 16.24 -2.57 -20.17
N ASP A 29 15.37 -1.70 -20.68
CA ASP A 29 15.60 -0.93 -21.90
C ASP A 29 15.36 0.57 -21.64
N PRO A 30 16.43 1.33 -21.32
CA PRO A 30 16.33 2.76 -21.04
C PRO A 30 15.93 3.60 -22.26
N THR A 31 16.07 3.07 -23.47
CA THR A 31 15.86 3.81 -24.71
C THR A 31 14.44 3.69 -25.24
N TYR A 32 13.74 2.63 -24.86
CA TYR A 32 12.35 2.41 -25.25
C TYR A 32 11.45 3.58 -24.83
N GLN A 33 10.94 4.30 -25.83
CA GLN A 33 9.96 5.39 -25.69
C GLN A 33 10.28 6.41 -24.55
N ALA A 34 11.57 6.70 -24.32
CA ALA A 34 12.01 7.44 -23.14
C ALA A 34 11.30 8.80 -22.94
N ALA A 35 11.05 9.53 -24.03
CA ALA A 35 10.35 10.83 -23.99
C ALA A 35 8.86 10.70 -23.61
N GLU A 36 8.16 9.70 -24.15
CA GLU A 36 6.76 9.44 -23.85
C GLU A 36 6.59 8.94 -22.41
N LEU A 37 7.50 8.10 -21.95
CA LEU A 37 7.48 7.58 -20.58
C LEU A 37 7.79 8.67 -19.55
N THR A 38 8.69 9.59 -19.85
CA THR A 38 8.94 10.77 -19.00
C THR A 38 7.67 11.61 -18.86
N THR A 39 6.99 11.88 -19.98
CA THR A 39 5.72 12.61 -20.00
C THR A 39 4.63 11.87 -19.22
N THR A 40 4.54 10.55 -19.40
CA THR A 40 3.57 9.67 -18.72
C THR A 40 3.78 9.68 -17.22
N ARG A 41 5.02 9.51 -16.74
CA ARG A 41 5.37 9.58 -15.31
C ARG A 41 4.98 10.92 -14.70
N HIS A 42 5.28 12.02 -15.37
CA HIS A 42 4.93 13.35 -14.86
C HIS A 42 3.41 13.57 -14.80
N ARG A 43 2.67 13.18 -15.83
CA ARG A 43 1.19 13.27 -15.85
C ARG A 43 0.56 12.40 -14.77
N ALA A 44 1.02 11.17 -14.64
CA ALA A 44 0.52 10.22 -13.66
C ALA A 44 0.85 10.65 -12.22
N GLY A 45 2.07 11.12 -11.95
CA GLY A 45 2.45 11.67 -10.65
C GLY A 45 1.60 12.89 -10.26
N ARG A 46 1.37 13.81 -11.20
CA ARG A 46 0.44 14.93 -10.99
C ARG A 46 -0.96 14.43 -10.65
N TRP A 47 -1.48 13.49 -11.41
CA TRP A 47 -2.83 12.95 -11.20
C TRP A 47 -2.94 12.22 -9.85
N LEU A 48 -1.97 11.39 -9.48
CA LEU A 48 -1.93 10.71 -8.18
C LEU A 48 -1.94 11.71 -7.02
N ARG A 49 -1.17 12.81 -7.12
CA ARG A 49 -1.20 13.90 -6.12
C ARG A 49 -2.57 14.59 -6.05
N GLN A 50 -3.25 14.75 -7.18
CA GLN A 50 -4.61 15.32 -7.21
C GLN A 50 -5.66 14.38 -6.60
N GLN A 51 -5.45 13.06 -6.67
CA GLN A 51 -6.33 12.08 -6.02
C GLN A 51 -6.04 11.91 -4.52
N GLN A 52 -4.92 12.44 -4.01
CA GLN A 52 -4.57 12.34 -2.60
C GLN A 52 -5.54 13.17 -1.76
N GLN A 53 -6.04 12.59 -0.68
CA GLN A 53 -6.93 13.29 0.24
C GLN A 53 -6.21 14.29 1.13
N ALA A 54 -7.00 15.17 1.74
CA ALA A 54 -6.50 16.21 2.64
C ALA A 54 -5.77 15.63 3.87
N ASP A 55 -6.06 14.39 4.28
CA ASP A 55 -5.37 13.70 5.37
C ASP A 55 -4.11 12.94 4.92
N GLY A 56 -3.89 12.80 3.61
CA GLY A 56 -2.75 12.11 2.99
C GLY A 56 -3.06 10.71 2.46
N SER A 57 -4.26 10.19 2.68
CA SER A 57 -4.67 8.88 2.19
C SER A 57 -5.13 8.90 0.72
N TRP A 58 -5.30 7.72 0.14
CA TRP A 58 -6.03 7.52 -1.12
C TRP A 58 -7.15 6.51 -0.91
N SER A 59 -8.30 6.73 -1.55
CA SER A 59 -9.39 5.76 -1.56
C SER A 59 -9.01 4.54 -2.42
N GLY A 60 -9.31 3.35 -1.93
CA GLY A 60 -9.25 2.12 -2.70
C GLY A 60 -10.57 1.84 -3.41
N PHE A 61 -10.50 1.29 -4.61
CA PHE A 61 -11.66 0.82 -5.37
C PHE A 61 -11.76 -0.71 -5.39
N TRP A 62 -10.62 -1.40 -5.42
CA TRP A 62 -10.55 -2.87 -5.53
C TRP A 62 -10.23 -3.60 -4.22
N GLY A 63 -9.97 -2.84 -3.15
CA GLY A 63 -9.72 -3.35 -1.81
C GLY A 63 -10.28 -2.41 -0.75
N VAL A 64 -10.48 -2.92 0.46
CA VAL A 64 -11.02 -2.18 1.60
C VAL A 64 -9.88 -1.55 2.42
N ASN A 65 -9.75 -0.22 2.51
CA ASN A 65 -10.17 0.80 1.55
C ASN A 65 -9.00 1.77 1.40
N PHE A 66 -8.79 2.61 2.41
CA PHE A 66 -7.81 3.67 2.37
C PHE A 66 -6.39 3.15 2.56
N ILE A 67 -6.17 2.12 3.37
CA ILE A 67 -4.86 1.46 3.51
C ILE A 67 -4.44 0.87 2.17
N TYR A 68 -5.37 0.20 1.48
CA TYR A 68 -5.12 -0.38 0.16
C TYR A 68 -4.82 0.70 -0.87
N GLY A 69 -5.68 1.73 -0.99
CA GLY A 69 -5.45 2.85 -1.90
C GLY A 69 -4.14 3.57 -1.59
N THR A 70 -3.81 3.78 -0.32
CA THR A 70 -2.59 4.47 0.12
C THR A 70 -1.32 3.68 -0.19
N LEU A 71 -1.35 2.35 -0.10
CA LEU A 71 -0.26 1.50 -0.56
C LEU A 71 0.07 1.79 -2.04
N PHE A 72 -0.94 1.78 -2.90
CA PHE A 72 -0.75 2.06 -4.33
C PHE A 72 -0.40 3.52 -4.62
N GLY A 73 -0.98 4.47 -3.90
CA GLY A 73 -0.62 5.88 -4.01
C GLY A 73 0.87 6.11 -3.75
N ILE A 74 1.39 5.56 -2.65
CA ILE A 74 2.82 5.62 -2.33
C ILE A 74 3.66 4.93 -3.41
N TYR A 75 3.30 3.71 -3.83
CA TYR A 75 4.08 2.96 -4.81
C TYR A 75 4.11 3.65 -6.17
N GLY A 76 2.97 4.20 -6.61
CA GLY A 76 2.84 4.93 -7.85
C GLY A 76 3.70 6.20 -7.85
N LEU A 77 3.66 6.97 -6.75
CA LEU A 77 4.50 8.16 -6.59
C LEU A 77 5.99 7.82 -6.53
N LEU A 78 6.39 6.73 -5.86
CA LEU A 78 7.78 6.27 -5.87
C LEU A 78 8.25 5.86 -7.28
N ALA A 79 7.36 5.32 -8.10
CA ALA A 79 7.67 4.88 -9.47
C ALA A 79 7.84 6.04 -10.46
N THR A 80 7.43 7.27 -10.11
CA THR A 80 7.67 8.45 -10.96
C THR A 80 9.14 8.89 -10.95
N GLU A 81 9.88 8.54 -9.89
CA GLU A 81 11.24 9.00 -9.61
C GLU A 81 11.35 10.54 -9.51
N ASN A 82 10.27 11.21 -9.10
CA ASN A 82 10.23 12.67 -8.94
C ASN A 82 10.35 13.09 -7.47
N SER A 83 11.30 13.98 -7.16
CA SER A 83 11.50 14.54 -5.81
C SER A 83 10.28 15.31 -5.28
N ASP A 84 9.48 15.91 -6.17
CA ASP A 84 8.26 16.66 -5.83
C ASP A 84 7.20 15.79 -5.14
N ASP A 85 7.31 14.46 -5.26
CA ASP A 85 6.39 13.51 -4.64
C ASP A 85 6.69 13.25 -3.16
N THR A 86 7.87 13.67 -2.68
CA THR A 86 8.32 13.43 -1.29
C THR A 86 7.33 13.95 -0.24
N PRO A 87 6.79 15.18 -0.33
CA PRO A 87 5.84 15.69 0.67
C PRO A 87 4.54 14.87 0.72
N ALA A 88 4.04 14.45 -0.44
CA ALA A 88 2.83 13.63 -0.55
C ALA A 88 3.04 12.24 0.08
N ILE A 89 4.17 11.60 -0.21
CA ILE A 89 4.56 10.31 0.36
C ILE A 89 4.72 10.41 1.89
N GLN A 90 5.41 11.45 2.38
CA GLN A 90 5.59 11.64 3.82
C GLN A 90 4.26 11.86 4.55
N LYS A 91 3.32 12.60 3.93
CA LYS A 91 1.98 12.81 4.48
C LYS A 91 1.21 11.50 4.58
N ALA A 92 1.28 10.67 3.54
CA ALA A 92 0.67 9.34 3.52
C ALA A 92 1.27 8.40 4.57
N CYS A 93 2.60 8.43 4.75
CA CYS A 93 3.27 7.67 5.82
C CYS A 93 2.80 8.11 7.21
N ARG A 94 2.70 9.43 7.46
CA ARG A 94 2.16 9.95 8.73
C ARG A 94 0.72 9.49 8.97
N TRP A 95 -0.10 9.49 7.93
CA TRP A 95 -1.46 8.98 7.99
C TRP A 95 -1.46 7.50 8.40
N LEU A 96 -0.71 6.63 7.70
CA LEU A 96 -0.60 5.21 8.05
C LEU A 96 -0.13 5.00 9.50
N ILE A 97 0.91 5.71 9.94
CA ILE A 97 1.41 5.63 11.32
C ILE A 97 0.32 6.00 12.33
N SER A 98 -0.48 7.03 12.04
CA SER A 98 -1.58 7.45 12.91
C SER A 98 -2.74 6.45 13.01
N LYS A 99 -2.82 5.49 12.07
CA LYS A 99 -3.86 4.44 12.02
C LYS A 99 -3.39 3.10 12.61
N GLN A 100 -2.18 3.02 13.14
CA GLN A 100 -1.72 1.81 13.81
C GLN A 100 -2.50 1.61 15.12
N ARG A 101 -3.01 0.40 15.32
CA ARG A 101 -3.73 0.01 16.53
C ARG A 101 -2.75 -0.37 17.64
N SER A 102 -3.26 -0.48 18.87
CA SER A 102 -2.45 -0.76 20.06
C SER A 102 -1.73 -2.12 20.01
N ASP A 103 -2.28 -3.10 19.28
CA ASP A 103 -1.68 -4.42 19.06
C ASP A 103 -0.62 -4.43 17.94
N GLY A 104 -0.33 -3.28 17.33
CA GLY A 104 0.66 -3.12 16.27
C GLY A 104 0.12 -3.32 14.86
N GLY A 105 -1.11 -3.82 14.69
CA GLY A 105 -1.71 -4.03 13.38
C GLY A 105 -2.49 -2.82 12.85
N TRP A 106 -3.10 -3.00 11.69
CA TRP A 106 -4.03 -2.07 11.05
C TRP A 106 -5.32 -2.77 10.69
N GLY A 107 -6.44 -2.05 10.73
CA GLY A 107 -7.76 -2.62 10.46
C GLY A 107 -8.75 -1.55 9.98
N GLU A 108 -9.31 -1.74 8.80
CA GLU A 108 -10.40 -0.97 8.20
C GLU A 108 -11.64 -1.84 8.04
N HIS A 109 -12.77 -1.28 8.46
CA HIS A 109 -14.07 -1.90 8.27
C HIS A 109 -14.68 -1.46 6.93
N PHE A 110 -15.34 -2.40 6.23
CA PHE A 110 -15.90 -2.16 4.89
C PHE A 110 -16.92 -1.02 4.83
N GLN A 111 -17.57 -0.70 5.95
CA GLN A 111 -18.51 0.42 6.03
C GLN A 111 -17.89 1.74 5.57
N GLY A 112 -16.57 1.90 5.71
CA GLY A 112 -15.85 3.07 5.22
C GLY A 112 -15.90 3.25 3.70
N CYS A 113 -16.11 2.17 2.95
CA CYS A 113 -16.36 2.21 1.50
C CYS A 113 -17.69 2.89 1.16
N LEU A 114 -18.68 2.78 2.04
CA LEU A 114 -20.02 3.36 1.84
C LEU A 114 -20.09 4.82 2.27
N SER A 115 -19.39 5.17 3.36
CA SER A 115 -19.35 6.55 3.88
C SER A 115 -18.29 7.42 3.21
N GLY A 116 -17.35 6.84 2.46
CA GLY A 116 -16.20 7.55 1.91
C GLY A 116 -15.26 8.07 2.99
N GLN A 117 -15.22 7.41 4.15
CA GLN A 117 -14.39 7.79 5.30
C GLN A 117 -13.68 6.57 5.88
N TYR A 118 -12.52 6.79 6.49
CA TYR A 118 -11.83 5.74 7.24
C TYR A 118 -12.69 5.32 8.45
N VAL A 119 -13.10 4.07 8.47
CA VAL A 119 -13.79 3.45 9.62
C VAL A 119 -12.87 2.38 10.17
N GLU A 120 -12.37 2.60 11.39
CA GLU A 120 -11.49 1.64 12.04
C GLU A 120 -12.24 0.33 12.34
N HIS A 121 -11.62 -0.80 12.04
CA HIS A 121 -12.14 -2.11 12.41
C HIS A 121 -11.97 -2.37 13.91
N THR A 122 -12.85 -3.19 14.50
CA THR A 122 -12.69 -3.68 15.87
C THR A 122 -11.40 -4.46 16.12
N ASP A 123 -10.79 -5.00 15.07
CA ASP A 123 -9.68 -5.95 15.10
C ASP A 123 -8.72 -5.63 13.98
N SER A 124 -7.43 -5.75 14.26
CA SER A 124 -6.40 -5.61 13.24
C SER A 124 -6.46 -6.78 12.24
N GLN A 125 -6.35 -6.46 10.97
CA GLN A 125 -6.45 -7.39 9.85
C GLN A 125 -5.07 -7.66 9.27
N VAL A 126 -4.67 -8.93 9.20
CA VAL A 126 -3.38 -9.41 8.70
C VAL A 126 -3.05 -8.84 7.32
N THR A 127 -4.00 -8.89 6.38
CA THR A 127 -3.81 -8.38 5.03
C THR A 127 -3.60 -6.87 5.01
N GLN A 128 -4.39 -6.10 5.78
CA GLN A 128 -4.25 -4.64 5.81
C GLN A 128 -2.99 -4.20 6.58
N THR A 129 -2.62 -4.90 7.65
CA THR A 129 -1.32 -4.72 8.32
C THR A 129 -0.18 -4.91 7.34
N ALA A 130 -0.23 -5.96 6.51
CA ALA A 130 0.79 -6.20 5.50
C ALA A 130 0.85 -5.06 4.46
N TRP A 131 -0.28 -4.54 4.00
CA TRP A 131 -0.32 -3.38 3.10
C TRP A 131 0.31 -2.12 3.72
N ALA A 132 -0.05 -1.80 4.97
CA ALA A 132 0.51 -0.66 5.68
C ALA A 132 2.04 -0.79 5.85
N LEU A 133 2.52 -1.97 6.25
CA LEU A 133 3.95 -2.25 6.36
C LEU A 133 4.67 -2.13 5.02
N MET A 134 4.12 -2.72 3.97
CA MET A 134 4.67 -2.64 2.61
C MET A 134 4.82 -1.19 2.14
N ALA A 135 3.83 -0.34 2.41
CA ALA A 135 3.86 1.08 2.10
C ALA A 135 4.96 1.82 2.87
N LEU A 136 4.99 1.67 4.19
CA LEU A 136 5.98 2.32 5.08
C LEU A 136 7.42 1.88 4.77
N LEU A 137 7.61 0.59 4.51
CA LEU A 137 8.92 0.01 4.17
C LEU A 137 9.45 0.55 2.85
N LYS A 138 8.63 0.56 1.79
CA LYS A 138 9.05 1.09 0.48
C LYS A 138 9.27 2.58 0.47
N ALA A 139 8.49 3.34 1.24
CA ALA A 139 8.68 4.78 1.41
C ALA A 139 9.90 5.14 2.28
N ASN A 140 10.63 4.16 2.83
CA ASN A 140 11.70 4.39 3.79
C ASN A 140 11.26 5.29 4.96
N ALA A 141 10.04 5.09 5.45
CA ALA A 141 9.50 5.87 6.56
C ALA A 141 10.39 5.72 7.81
N GLN A 142 10.64 6.84 8.50
CA GLN A 142 11.38 6.89 9.76
C GLN A 142 10.45 6.53 10.91
N ALA A 143 10.10 5.24 11.00
CA ALA A 143 9.06 4.75 11.91
C ALA A 143 9.39 3.34 12.43
N ASP A 144 10.64 3.11 12.83
CA ASP A 144 11.15 1.77 13.15
C ASP A 144 10.34 1.05 14.22
N GLN A 145 9.89 1.74 15.27
CA GLN A 145 9.05 1.14 16.31
C GLN A 145 7.67 0.73 15.77
N THR A 146 7.05 1.59 14.94
CA THR A 146 5.75 1.31 14.29
C THR A 146 5.87 0.08 13.39
N ILE A 147 6.90 0.05 12.55
CA ILE A 147 7.17 -1.06 11.62
C ILE A 147 7.44 -2.35 12.39
N THR A 148 8.27 -2.31 13.43
CA THR A 148 8.61 -3.49 14.24
C THR A 148 7.38 -4.08 14.91
N LYS A 149 6.51 -3.23 15.50
CA LYS A 149 5.24 -3.69 16.09
C LYS A 149 4.33 -4.37 15.07
N GLY A 150 4.22 -3.81 13.86
CA GLY A 150 3.41 -4.42 12.81
C GLY A 150 3.98 -5.74 12.30
N VAL A 151 5.30 -5.87 12.21
CA VAL A 151 5.94 -7.14 11.84
C VAL A 151 5.72 -8.19 12.92
N ASN A 152 5.88 -7.84 14.20
CA ASN A 152 5.60 -8.75 15.32
C ASN A 152 4.13 -9.20 15.32
N PHE A 153 3.20 -8.27 15.08
CA PHE A 153 1.78 -8.60 14.92
C PHE A 153 1.55 -9.70 13.86
N LEU A 154 2.24 -9.62 12.71
CA LEU A 154 2.13 -10.64 11.67
C LEU A 154 2.75 -11.97 12.12
N ILE A 155 3.92 -11.95 12.73
CA ILE A 155 4.61 -13.16 13.20
C ILE A 155 3.77 -13.90 14.25
N GLU A 156 3.23 -13.16 15.23
CA GLU A 156 2.41 -13.72 16.32
C GLU A 156 1.09 -14.33 15.84
N ARG A 157 0.61 -13.96 14.64
CA ARG A 157 -0.62 -14.47 14.03
C ARG A 157 -0.37 -15.53 12.97
N GLN A 158 0.88 -15.90 12.72
CA GLN A 158 1.18 -17.00 11.82
C GLN A 158 0.76 -18.32 12.47
N LEU A 159 0.02 -19.15 11.73
CA LEU A 159 -0.39 -20.48 12.14
C LEU A 159 0.76 -21.47 11.96
N ASP A 160 0.69 -22.63 12.63
CA ASP A 160 1.68 -23.71 12.49
C ASP A 160 1.85 -24.21 11.05
N THR A 161 0.83 -24.00 10.21
CA THR A 161 0.86 -24.29 8.76
C THR A 161 1.72 -23.31 7.94
N GLY A 162 2.23 -22.24 8.56
CA GLY A 162 2.91 -21.12 7.91
C GLY A 162 1.97 -20.10 7.27
N ASN A 163 0.65 -20.37 7.23
CA ASN A 163 -0.37 -19.46 6.73
C ASN A 163 -0.90 -18.54 7.86
N TRP A 164 -1.75 -17.57 7.52
CA TRP A 164 -2.43 -16.70 8.49
C TRP A 164 -3.92 -17.01 8.58
N PRO A 165 -4.59 -16.69 9.71
CA PRO A 165 -6.02 -16.93 9.87
C PRO A 165 -6.85 -16.23 8.78
N LYS A 166 -7.99 -16.83 8.43
CA LYS A 166 -9.01 -16.14 7.64
C LYS A 166 -9.65 -15.07 8.52
N GLN A 167 -9.79 -13.86 7.98
CA GLN A 167 -10.47 -12.75 8.63
C GLN A 167 -11.46 -12.12 7.64
N ASP A 168 -11.86 -10.88 7.88
CA ASP A 168 -12.85 -10.19 7.08
C ASP A 168 -12.37 -9.98 5.64
N MET A 169 -13.34 -9.90 4.73
CA MET A 169 -13.07 -9.77 3.30
C MET A 169 -12.38 -8.45 3.01
N SER A 170 -11.23 -8.51 2.35
CA SER A 170 -10.39 -7.36 2.04
C SER A 170 -10.58 -6.85 0.60
N GLY A 171 -11.27 -7.62 -0.24
CA GLY A 171 -11.58 -7.25 -1.63
C GLY A 171 -12.90 -6.48 -1.73
N LEU A 172 -12.94 -5.55 -2.68
CA LEU A 172 -14.11 -4.73 -2.93
C LEU A 172 -14.38 -4.66 -4.43
N PHE A 173 -15.66 -4.66 -4.80
CA PHE A 173 -16.12 -4.45 -6.17
C PHE A 173 -17.34 -3.54 -6.16
N PHE A 174 -17.32 -2.50 -7.01
CA PHE A 174 -18.37 -1.50 -7.13
C PHE A 174 -18.85 -0.91 -5.79
N GLN A 175 -17.90 -0.70 -4.87
CA GLN A 175 -18.08 -0.14 -3.51
C GLN A 175 -19.00 -0.91 -2.56
N THR A 176 -19.80 -1.86 -3.05
CA THR A 176 -20.84 -2.54 -2.26
C THR A 176 -20.68 -4.05 -2.20
N ALA A 177 -19.84 -4.65 -3.04
CA ALA A 177 -19.66 -6.10 -3.09
C ALA A 177 -18.29 -6.48 -2.48
N LEU A 178 -18.32 -7.27 -1.42
CA LEU A 178 -17.12 -7.81 -0.80
C LEU A 178 -16.64 -9.07 -1.54
N LEU A 179 -15.32 -9.17 -1.69
CA LEU A 179 -14.65 -10.30 -2.33
C LEU A 179 -13.64 -10.93 -1.37
N ASP A 180 -13.67 -12.26 -1.28
CA ASP A 180 -12.66 -13.04 -0.57
C ASP A 180 -11.48 -13.35 -1.50
N TYR A 181 -10.44 -12.51 -1.46
CA TYR A 181 -9.16 -12.82 -2.08
C TYR A 181 -8.39 -13.81 -1.19
N THR A 182 -8.67 -15.10 -1.35
CA THR A 182 -8.18 -16.17 -0.46
C THR A 182 -6.66 -16.18 -0.25
N LEU A 183 -5.88 -15.80 -1.27
CA LEU A 183 -4.41 -15.81 -1.21
C LEU A 183 -3.82 -14.57 -0.52
N TYR A 184 -4.59 -13.50 -0.31
CA TYR A 184 -4.09 -12.24 0.27
C TYR A 184 -3.56 -12.44 1.69
N ARG A 185 -4.20 -13.30 2.49
CA ARG A 185 -3.71 -13.64 3.83
C ARG A 185 -2.40 -14.41 3.83
N SER A 186 -2.02 -15.02 2.71
CA SER A 186 -0.80 -15.83 2.63
C SER A 186 0.38 -15.03 2.09
N TYR A 187 0.24 -14.40 0.92
CA TYR A 187 1.40 -13.80 0.26
C TYR A 187 1.71 -12.38 0.75
N PHE A 188 0.71 -11.55 1.12
CA PHE A 188 1.00 -10.18 1.57
C PHE A 188 1.79 -10.15 2.88
N PRO A 189 1.43 -10.93 3.92
CA PRO A 189 2.23 -10.98 5.15
C PRO A 189 3.65 -11.47 4.90
N LEU A 190 3.80 -12.54 4.12
CA LEU A 190 5.11 -13.05 3.72
C LEU A 190 5.93 -11.98 3.00
N TRP A 191 5.33 -11.24 2.08
CA TRP A 191 6.00 -10.18 1.35
C TRP A 191 6.42 -9.02 2.26
N ALA A 192 5.54 -8.58 3.16
CA ALA A 192 5.84 -7.53 4.14
C ALA A 192 7.02 -7.94 5.06
N ILE A 193 7.01 -9.16 5.59
CA ILE A 193 8.08 -9.71 6.42
C ILE A 193 9.39 -9.80 5.63
N ALA A 194 9.34 -10.26 4.37
CA ALA A 194 10.53 -10.35 3.53
C ALA A 194 11.14 -8.97 3.22
N LEU A 195 10.31 -7.96 2.96
CA LEU A 195 10.78 -6.58 2.78
C LEU A 195 11.45 -6.04 4.04
N TYR A 196 10.88 -6.31 5.22
CA TYR A 196 11.47 -5.92 6.50
C TYR A 196 12.82 -6.60 6.73
N ALA A 197 12.90 -7.92 6.54
CA ALA A 197 14.13 -8.69 6.71
C ALA A 197 15.25 -8.21 5.75
N SER A 198 14.90 -7.89 4.50
CA SER A 198 15.85 -7.33 3.54
C SER A 198 16.38 -5.96 3.98
N LYS A 199 15.51 -5.10 4.52
CA LYS A 199 15.91 -3.77 5.03
C LYS A 199 16.88 -3.89 6.22
N GLN A 200 16.58 -4.78 7.17
CA GLN A 200 17.43 -5.04 8.33
C GLN A 200 18.82 -5.56 7.93
N LYS A 201 18.88 -6.49 6.95
CA LYS A 201 20.15 -7.00 6.44
C LYS A 201 21.01 -5.90 5.81
N ASN A 202 20.39 -4.98 5.06
CA ASN A 202 21.10 -3.87 4.43
C ASN A 202 21.66 -2.89 5.47
N GLN A 203 20.94 -2.64 6.57
CA GLN A 203 21.41 -1.79 7.67
C GLN A 203 22.63 -2.40 8.38
N LEU A 204 22.58 -3.71 8.67
CA LEU A 204 23.69 -4.44 9.30
C LEU A 204 24.93 -4.56 8.40
N GLY A 205 24.74 -4.65 7.07
CA GLY A 205 25.85 -4.64 6.11
C GLY A 205 26.58 -3.30 6.04
N GLN A 206 25.85 -2.19 6.17
CA GLN A 206 26.43 -0.84 6.19
C GLN A 206 27.20 -0.57 7.49
N SER A 207 26.73 -1.05 8.65
CA SER A 207 27.42 -0.89 9.94
C SER A 207 28.73 -1.66 10.05
N ASN A 208 28.89 -2.76 9.30
CA ASN A 208 30.12 -3.56 9.29
C ASN A 208 31.15 -3.09 8.24
N SER A 209 30.82 -2.06 7.46
CA SER A 209 31.67 -1.50 6.39
C SER A 209 32.18 -0.10 6.72
N SER A 210 31.88 0.41 7.93
CA SER A 210 32.28 1.73 8.45
C SER A 210 33.28 1.53 9.59
#